data_AF-A0A5Q0LWL0-F1
#
_entry.id   AF-A0A5Q0LWL0-F1
#
_cell.length_a   1.000
_cell.length_b   1.000
_cell.length_c   1.000
_cell.angle_alpha   90.00
_cell.angle_beta   90.00
_cell.angle_gamma   90.00
#
_symmetry.space_group_name_H-M   'P 1'
#
loop_
_entity.id
_entity.type
_entity.pdbx_description
1 polymer ?
#
loop_
_entity_poly.entity_id
_entity_poly.type
_entity_poly.pdbx_seq_one_letter_code
_entity_poly.pdbx_strand_id
1 'polypeptide(L)'
;MAHLVWKTELDTGIHEIDTQHRRIVQYINALDDARRTNDRKVVGRIIEETIDYTASHFAFEEAMIEDAGYPFSGPHRKVHEIFVRRVTEFRARFECGEEVLAELHDMLSRWLFNHIRHEDGAYVATVKAHLRTTDSSAEVLVHAQVRQAVQQGGAAGQVKLGWMRRLFGG
;
A
#
# COMPACT_ATOMS: atom_id res chain seq x y z
N MET A 1 7.61 12.40 -17.20
CA MET A 1 8.40 11.19 -16.89
C MET A 1 7.80 10.05 -17.70
N ALA A 2 8.41 8.86 -17.70
CA ALA A 2 7.81 7.73 -18.39
C ALA A 2 6.64 7.20 -17.56
N HIS A 3 5.48 6.97 -18.19
CA HIS A 3 4.42 6.19 -17.57
C HIS A 3 4.94 4.78 -17.26
N LEU A 4 4.64 4.32 -16.07
CA LEU A 4 4.91 2.97 -15.64
C LEU A 4 3.93 2.02 -16.34
N VAL A 5 4.48 0.96 -16.93
CA VAL A 5 3.72 -0.13 -17.55
C VAL A 5 3.90 -1.37 -16.69
N TRP A 6 2.79 -1.93 -16.21
CA TRP A 6 2.81 -3.18 -15.44
C TRP A 6 3.37 -4.31 -16.29
N LYS A 7 4.24 -5.13 -15.70
CA LYS A 7 4.78 -6.35 -16.31
C LYS A 7 4.42 -7.53 -15.44
N THR A 8 4.09 -8.66 -16.05
CA THR A 8 3.74 -9.90 -15.35
C THR A 8 4.87 -10.44 -14.47
N GLU A 9 6.11 -10.02 -14.71
CA GLU A 9 7.27 -10.30 -13.84
C GLU A 9 7.15 -9.69 -12.42
N LEU A 10 6.23 -8.75 -12.22
CA LEU A 10 5.94 -8.13 -10.94
C LEU A 10 4.77 -8.83 -10.21
N ASP A 11 4.13 -9.81 -10.85
CA ASP A 11 3.04 -10.55 -10.20
C ASP A 11 3.63 -11.45 -9.10
N THR A 12 3.17 -11.24 -7.87
CA THR A 12 3.39 -12.14 -6.73
C THR A 12 2.63 -13.46 -6.91
N GLY A 13 1.58 -13.43 -7.75
CA GLY A 13 0.61 -14.50 -7.96
C GLY A 13 -0.35 -14.67 -6.77
N ILE A 14 -0.49 -13.64 -5.94
CA ILE A 14 -1.58 -13.47 -4.98
C ILE A 14 -2.49 -12.38 -5.58
N HIS A 15 -3.69 -12.77 -6.00
CA HIS A 15 -4.53 -11.94 -6.88
C HIS A 15 -4.83 -10.55 -6.30
N GLU A 16 -5.13 -10.49 -5.01
CA GLU A 16 -5.46 -9.28 -4.28
C GLU A 16 -4.26 -8.32 -4.20
N ILE A 17 -3.07 -8.85 -3.91
CA ILE A 17 -1.81 -8.08 -3.86
C ILE A 17 -1.47 -7.53 -5.25
N ASP A 18 -1.52 -8.37 -6.29
CA ASP A 18 -1.21 -7.95 -7.65
C ASP A 18 -2.18 -6.86 -8.15
N THR A 19 -3.45 -6.94 -7.73
CA THR A 19 -4.47 -5.93 -8.05
C THR A 19 -4.19 -4.62 -7.32
N GLN A 20 -3.79 -4.67 -6.05
CA GLN A 20 -3.40 -3.49 -5.29
C GLN A 20 -2.14 -2.83 -5.86
N HIS A 21 -1.11 -3.60 -6.23
CA HIS A 21 0.11 -3.07 -6.85
C HIS A 21 -0.17 -2.39 -8.20
N ARG A 22 -1.00 -3.00 -9.05
CA ARG A 22 -1.44 -2.38 -10.31
C ARG A 22 -2.14 -1.05 -10.07
N ARG A 23 -2.92 -0.94 -8.99
CA ARG A 23 -3.59 0.30 -8.62
C ARG A 23 -2.62 1.36 -8.11
N ILE A 24 -1.59 0.98 -7.34
CA ILE A 24 -0.51 1.90 -6.95
C ILE A 24 0.21 2.46 -8.19
N VAL A 25 0.50 1.60 -9.19
CA VAL A 25 1.07 2.04 -10.47
C VAL A 25 0.17 3.07 -11.18
N GLN A 26 -1.15 2.90 -11.14
CA GLN A 26 -2.09 3.89 -11.70
C GLN A 26 -2.00 5.24 -10.96
N TYR A 27 -1.88 5.23 -9.63
CA TYR A 27 -1.68 6.46 -8.86
C TYR A 27 -0.35 7.15 -9.18
N ILE A 28 0.74 6.39 -9.34
CA ILE A 28 2.03 6.95 -9.75
C ILE A 28 1.93 7.60 -11.14
N ASN A 29 1.26 6.96 -12.09
CA ASN A 29 1.03 7.54 -13.42
C ASN A 29 0.15 8.80 -13.35
N ALA A 30 -0.86 8.81 -12.49
CA ALA A 30 -1.72 9.97 -12.26
C ALA A 30 -0.94 11.17 -11.71
N LEU A 31 0.15 10.97 -10.95
CA LEU A 31 1.05 12.06 -10.55
C LEU A 31 1.75 12.70 -11.75
N ASP A 32 2.19 11.92 -12.75
CA ASP A 32 2.79 12.47 -13.98
C ASP A 32 1.75 13.23 -14.82
N ASP A 33 0.51 12.73 -14.88
CA ASP A 33 -0.58 13.36 -15.61
C ASP A 33 -1.02 14.67 -14.95
N ALA A 34 -1.18 14.67 -13.62
CA ALA A 34 -1.55 15.86 -12.84
C ALA A 34 -0.55 17.00 -13.02
N ARG A 35 0.75 16.69 -13.17
CA ARG A 35 1.80 17.69 -13.45
C ARG A 35 1.51 18.49 -14.73
N ARG A 36 0.88 17.88 -15.75
CA ARG A 36 0.58 18.55 -17.03
C ARG A 36 -0.54 19.57 -16.92
N THR A 37 -1.35 19.49 -15.87
CA THR A 37 -2.48 20.39 -15.62
C THR A 37 -2.07 21.72 -15.00
N ASN A 38 -0.88 21.79 -14.36
CA ASN A 38 -0.44 22.91 -13.51
C ASN A 38 -1.47 23.33 -12.42
N ASP A 39 -2.42 22.46 -12.09
CA ASP A 39 -3.39 22.72 -11.02
C ASP A 39 -2.88 22.12 -9.70
N ARG A 40 -2.41 22.99 -8.81
CA ARG A 40 -1.86 22.61 -7.50
C ARG A 40 -2.89 21.90 -6.62
N LYS A 41 -4.18 22.19 -6.75
CA LYS A 41 -5.24 21.51 -5.98
C LYS A 41 -5.42 20.08 -6.48
N VAL A 42 -5.41 19.88 -7.80
CA VAL A 42 -5.49 18.54 -8.41
C VAL A 42 -4.30 17.71 -7.98
N VAL A 43 -3.09 18.27 -8.07
CA VAL A 43 -1.86 17.61 -7.66
C VAL A 43 -1.89 17.22 -6.18
N GLY A 44 -2.26 18.13 -5.28
CA GLY A 44 -2.34 17.85 -3.85
C GLY A 44 -3.30 16.71 -3.53
N ARG A 45 -4.44 16.66 -4.21
CA ARG A 45 -5.40 15.55 -4.07
C ARG A 45 -4.81 14.22 -4.54
N ILE A 46 -4.13 14.18 -5.68
CA ILE A 46 -3.52 12.92 -6.17
C ILE A 46 -2.40 12.45 -5.23
N ILE A 47 -1.62 13.36 -4.66
CA ILE A 47 -0.62 13.01 -3.63
C ILE A 47 -1.31 12.35 -2.43
N GLU A 48 -2.39 12.94 -1.92
CA GLU A 48 -3.16 12.39 -0.80
C GLU A 48 -3.71 11.00 -1.12
N GLU A 49 -4.39 10.85 -2.27
CA GLU A 49 -4.97 9.57 -2.68
C GLU A 49 -3.90 8.48 -2.86
N THR A 50 -2.71 8.86 -3.36
CA THR A 50 -1.58 7.93 -3.49
C THR A 50 -1.08 7.46 -2.12
N ILE A 51 -0.95 8.37 -1.16
CA ILE A 51 -0.52 8.08 0.21
C ILE A 51 -1.53 7.16 0.90
N ASP A 52 -2.80 7.57 0.88
CA ASP A 52 -3.89 6.85 1.55
C ASP A 52 -4.04 5.43 1.00
N TYR A 53 -4.01 5.28 -0.33
CA TYR A 53 -4.12 3.98 -0.95
C TYR A 53 -2.92 3.09 -0.62
N THR A 54 -1.70 3.63 -0.68
CA THR A 54 -0.49 2.85 -0.37
C THR A 54 -0.45 2.42 1.10
N ALA A 55 -0.86 3.30 2.03
CA ALA A 55 -0.97 2.95 3.44
C ALA A 55 -2.03 1.86 3.68
N SER A 56 -3.15 1.91 2.95
CA SER A 56 -4.18 0.86 3.05
C SER A 56 -3.70 -0.50 2.54
N HIS A 57 -2.91 -0.50 1.46
CA HIS A 57 -2.28 -1.69 0.91
C HIS A 57 -1.32 -2.32 1.92
N PHE A 58 -0.42 -1.55 2.53
CA PHE A 58 0.48 -2.06 3.57
C PHE A 58 -0.27 -2.66 4.75
N ALA A 59 -1.35 -2.04 5.20
CA ALA A 59 -2.12 -2.58 6.31
C ALA A 59 -2.81 -3.91 5.95
N PHE A 60 -3.29 -4.06 4.71
CA PHE A 60 -3.83 -5.32 4.21
C PHE A 60 -2.74 -6.40 4.16
N GLU A 61 -1.59 -6.07 3.58
CA GLU A 61 -0.44 -6.96 3.42
C GLU A 61 0.11 -7.40 4.77
N GLU A 62 0.33 -6.47 5.70
CA GLU A 62 0.81 -6.76 7.06
C GLU A 62 -0.12 -7.72 7.81
N ALA A 63 -1.44 -7.51 7.70
CA ALA A 63 -2.43 -8.39 8.30
C ALA A 63 -2.35 -9.80 7.69
N MET A 64 -2.27 -9.88 6.36
CA MET A 64 -2.17 -11.14 5.61
C MET A 64 -0.89 -11.92 5.95
N ILE A 65 0.28 -11.27 5.98
CA ILE A 65 1.55 -11.94 6.27
C ILE A 65 1.69 -12.32 7.75
N GLU A 66 1.08 -11.55 8.66
CA GLU A 66 0.99 -11.89 10.08
C GLU A 66 0.09 -13.11 10.29
N ASP A 67 -1.06 -13.19 9.60
CA ASP A 67 -1.96 -14.36 9.62
C ASP A 67 -1.27 -15.63 9.14
N ALA A 68 -0.52 -15.51 8.04
CA ALA A 68 0.21 -16.63 7.45
C ALA A 68 1.41 -17.07 8.28
N GLY A 69 1.72 -16.38 9.39
CA GLY A 69 2.84 -16.71 10.27
C GLY A 69 4.21 -16.41 9.63
N TYR A 70 4.30 -15.41 8.76
CA TYR A 70 5.58 -15.03 8.15
C TYR A 70 6.55 -14.47 9.20
N PRO A 71 7.73 -15.08 9.41
CA PRO A 71 8.62 -14.73 10.52
C PRO A 71 9.23 -13.33 10.43
N PHE A 72 9.26 -12.73 9.24
CA PHE A 72 9.80 -11.38 9.02
C PHE A 72 8.72 -10.30 8.87
N SER A 73 7.50 -10.55 9.37
CA SER A 73 6.40 -9.56 9.37
C SER A 73 6.79 -8.25 10.09
N GLY A 74 7.49 -8.33 11.23
CA GLY A 74 8.00 -7.16 11.95
C GLY A 74 8.99 -6.30 11.15
N PRO A 75 10.08 -6.90 10.62
CA PRO A 75 10.99 -6.21 9.68
C PRO A 75 10.29 -5.61 8.45
N HIS A 76 9.37 -6.34 7.83
CA HIS A 76 8.63 -5.87 6.65
C HIS A 76 7.77 -4.63 6.97
N ARG A 77 7.01 -4.64 8.08
CA ARG A 77 6.31 -3.46 8.61
C ARG A 77 7.26 -2.27 8.82
N LYS A 78 8.50 -2.51 9.25
CA LYS A 78 9.46 -1.42 9.44
C LYS A 78 9.86 -0.75 8.13
N VAL A 79 9.96 -1.52 7.04
CA VAL A 79 10.18 -0.99 5.69
C VAL A 79 9.02 -0.09 5.27
N HIS A 80 7.78 -0.50 5.52
CA HIS A 80 6.59 0.32 5.28
C HIS A 80 6.57 1.62 6.08
N GLU A 81 6.84 1.56 7.39
CA GLU A 81 6.89 2.76 8.24
C GLU A 81 7.90 3.81 7.74
N ILE A 82 9.07 3.35 7.27
CA ILE A 82 10.10 4.23 6.71
C ILE A 82 9.61 4.88 5.42
N PHE A 83 8.96 4.10 4.55
CA PHE A 83 8.39 4.62 3.32
C PHE A 83 7.29 5.65 3.58
N VAL A 84 6.31 5.35 4.45
CA VAL A 84 5.22 6.26 4.80
C VAL A 84 5.76 7.59 5.34
N ARG A 85 6.78 7.56 6.21
CA ARG A 85 7.44 8.77 6.68
C ARG A 85 8.03 9.58 5.52
N ARG A 86 8.70 8.92 4.58
CA ARG A 86 9.31 9.59 3.43
C ARG A 86 8.26 10.24 2.52
N VAL A 87 7.12 9.58 2.25
CA VAL A 87 6.05 10.18 1.45
C VAL A 87 5.36 11.33 2.19
N THR A 88 5.24 11.25 3.51
CA THR A 88 4.71 12.34 4.35
C THR A 88 5.60 13.59 4.29
N GLU A 89 6.93 13.42 4.26
CA GLU A 89 7.88 14.53 4.05
C GLU A 89 7.64 15.21 2.69
N PHE A 90 7.38 14.44 1.62
CA PHE A 90 7.05 14.98 0.30
C PHE A 90 5.76 15.79 0.30
N ARG A 91 4.72 15.29 0.98
CA ARG A 91 3.45 16.01 1.15
C ARG A 91 3.66 17.35 1.85
N ALA A 92 4.38 17.37 2.96
CA ALA A 92 4.66 18.60 3.71
C ALA A 92 5.43 19.62 2.86
N ARG A 93 6.47 19.18 2.12
CA ARG A 93 7.21 20.04 1.19
C ARG A 93 6.31 20.61 0.09
N PHE A 94 5.43 19.78 -0.47
CA PHE A 94 4.44 20.24 -1.45
C PHE A 94 3.49 21.29 -0.85
N GLU A 95 2.99 21.10 0.37
CA GLU A 95 2.15 22.08 1.07
C GLU A 95 2.87 23.41 1.31
N CYS A 96 4.19 23.38 1.53
CA CYS A 96 5.04 24.57 1.66
C CYS A 96 5.33 25.30 0.34
N GLY A 97 4.81 24.83 -0.79
CA GLY A 97 5.02 25.47 -2.09
C GLY A 97 6.17 24.88 -2.92
N GLU A 98 6.86 23.83 -2.44
CA GLU A 98 7.94 23.21 -3.20
C GLU A 98 7.42 22.41 -4.41
N GLU A 99 8.27 22.33 -5.43
CA GLU A 99 8.05 21.51 -6.62
C GLU A 99 8.66 20.11 -6.42
N VAL A 100 7.85 19.18 -5.93
CA VAL A 100 8.33 17.85 -5.50
C VAL A 100 7.94 16.70 -6.41
N LEU A 101 7.08 16.91 -7.41
CA LEU A 101 6.40 15.82 -8.12
C LEU A 101 7.37 14.91 -8.86
N ALA A 102 8.41 15.49 -9.46
CA ALA A 102 9.42 14.71 -10.18
C ALA A 102 10.21 13.81 -9.24
N GLU A 103 10.64 14.35 -8.10
CA GLU A 103 11.36 13.61 -7.06
C GLU A 103 10.47 12.53 -6.43
N LEU A 104 9.21 12.88 -6.13
CA LEU A 104 8.21 11.96 -5.57
C LEU A 104 7.92 10.81 -6.55
N HIS A 105 7.61 11.10 -7.81
CA HIS A 105 7.33 10.08 -8.82
C HIS A 105 8.51 9.10 -8.97
N ASP A 106 9.74 9.60 -9.08
CA ASP A 106 10.93 8.78 -9.22
C ASP A 106 11.20 7.92 -7.97
N MET A 107 11.03 8.50 -6.77
CA MET A 107 11.13 7.77 -5.51
C MET A 107 10.08 6.65 -5.41
N LEU A 108 8.81 6.96 -5.67
CA LEU A 108 7.71 5.98 -5.63
C LEU A 108 7.94 4.84 -6.64
N SER A 109 8.31 5.18 -7.88
CA SER A 109 8.55 4.20 -8.95
C SER A 109 9.68 3.23 -8.59
N ARG A 110 10.82 3.77 -8.14
CA ARG A 110 11.98 2.95 -7.77
C ARG A 110 11.71 2.10 -6.54
N TRP A 111 11.06 2.68 -5.53
CA TRP A 111 10.74 1.98 -4.30
C TRP A 111 9.77 0.83 -4.57
N LEU A 112 8.66 1.08 -5.29
CA LEU A 112 7.63 0.07 -5.56
C LEU A 112 8.22 -1.17 -6.24
N PHE A 113 8.96 -1.01 -7.33
CA PHE A 113 9.50 -2.17 -8.04
C PHE A 113 10.57 -2.93 -7.25
N ASN A 114 11.38 -2.22 -6.45
CA ASN A 114 12.36 -2.87 -5.59
C ASN A 114 11.67 -3.64 -4.45
N HIS A 115 10.65 -3.02 -3.84
CA HIS A 115 9.87 -3.60 -2.75
C HIS A 115 9.15 -4.87 -3.19
N ILE A 116 8.39 -4.83 -4.30
CA ILE A 116 7.70 -5.99 -4.87
C ILE A 116 8.64 -7.18 -5.09
N ARG A 117 9.82 -6.91 -5.65
CA ARG A 117 10.77 -7.97 -6.01
C ARG A 117 11.46 -8.61 -4.82
N HIS A 118 11.76 -7.83 -3.79
CA HIS A 118 12.65 -8.25 -2.71
C HIS A 118 11.95 -8.47 -1.38
N GLU A 119 10.98 -7.61 -1.05
CA GLU A 119 10.22 -7.68 0.19
C GLU A 119 8.96 -8.54 -0.03
N ASP A 120 8.15 -8.21 -1.04
CA ASP A 120 6.84 -8.87 -1.19
C ASP A 120 7.01 -10.30 -1.68
N GLY A 121 7.91 -10.49 -2.65
CA GLY A 121 8.31 -11.80 -3.14
C GLY A 121 8.78 -12.75 -2.03
N ALA A 122 9.32 -12.24 -0.91
CA ALA A 122 9.85 -13.07 0.17
C ALA A 122 8.76 -13.77 0.99
N TYR A 123 7.57 -13.16 1.15
CA TYR A 123 6.48 -13.80 1.90
C TYR A 123 5.59 -14.70 1.03
N VAL A 124 5.66 -14.59 -0.30
CA VAL A 124 4.73 -15.25 -1.24
C VAL A 124 4.56 -16.74 -0.98
N ALA A 125 5.67 -17.46 -0.75
CA ALA A 125 5.62 -18.90 -0.51
C ALA A 125 4.86 -19.24 0.77
N THR A 126 5.09 -18.48 1.84
CA THR A 126 4.44 -18.66 3.16
C THR A 126 2.94 -18.40 3.04
N VAL A 127 2.56 -17.28 2.43
CA VAL A 127 1.15 -16.92 2.26
C VAL A 127 0.42 -17.92 1.36
N LYS A 128 1.01 -18.33 0.22
CA LYS A 128 0.40 -19.33 -0.66
C LYS A 128 0.21 -20.68 0.02
N ALA A 129 1.13 -21.09 0.90
CA ALA A 129 0.96 -22.31 1.69
C ALA A 129 -0.23 -22.18 2.64
N HIS A 130 -0.34 -21.06 3.35
CA HIS A 130 -1.44 -20.76 4.28
C HIS A 130 -2.82 -20.69 3.60
N LEU A 131 -2.91 -20.06 2.43
CA LEU A 131 -4.17 -19.97 1.68
C LEU A 131 -4.67 -21.35 1.21
N ARG A 132 -3.75 -22.27 0.92
CA ARG A 132 -4.11 -23.65 0.53
C ARG A 132 -4.62 -24.50 1.70
N THR A 133 -4.21 -24.20 2.93
CA THR A 133 -4.61 -24.96 4.11
C THR A 133 -5.92 -24.45 4.72
N THR A 134 -6.30 -23.20 4.43
CA THR A 134 -7.46 -22.53 5.03
C THR A 134 -8.70 -22.50 4.13
N ASP A 135 -8.64 -23.05 2.90
CA ASP A 135 -9.70 -22.98 1.87
C ASP A 135 -10.31 -21.56 1.71
N SER A 136 -9.50 -20.54 2.02
CA SER A 136 -9.92 -19.14 2.14
C SER A 136 -9.08 -18.24 1.24
N SER A 137 -9.68 -17.19 0.69
CA SER A 137 -8.93 -16.14 -0.01
C SER A 137 -8.25 -15.19 0.98
N ALA A 138 -7.22 -14.47 0.52
CA ALA A 138 -6.54 -13.47 1.33
C ALA A 138 -7.52 -12.40 1.84
N GLU A 139 -8.47 -11.99 0.99
CA GLU A 139 -9.52 -11.04 1.36
C GLU A 139 -10.40 -11.54 2.52
N VAL A 140 -10.84 -12.81 2.48
CA VAL A 140 -11.69 -13.39 3.53
C VAL A 140 -10.95 -13.44 4.88
N LEU A 141 -9.66 -13.79 4.87
CA LEU A 141 -8.83 -13.86 6.07
C LEU A 141 -8.64 -12.47 6.69
N VAL A 142 -8.26 -11.47 5.90
CA VAL A 142 -8.10 -10.10 6.41
C VAL A 142 -9.43 -9.56 6.95
N HIS A 143 -10.55 -9.79 6.26
CA HIS A 143 -11.87 -9.38 6.77
C HIS A 143 -12.26 -10.10 8.07
N ALA A 144 -11.90 -11.38 8.22
CA ALA A 144 -12.11 -12.11 9.47
C ALA A 144 -11.29 -11.53 10.62
N GLN A 145 -10.02 -11.22 10.40
CA GLN A 145 -9.15 -10.58 11.39
C GLN A 145 -9.62 -9.19 11.78
N VAL A 146 -10.05 -8.38 10.81
CA VAL A 146 -10.63 -7.06 11.10
C VAL A 146 -11.85 -7.22 12.01
N ARG A 147 -12.79 -8.10 11.66
CA ARG A 147 -13.98 -8.36 12.51
C ARG A 147 -13.60 -8.82 13.92
N GLN A 148 -12.61 -9.70 14.04
CA GLN A 148 -12.12 -10.18 15.32
C GLN A 148 -11.45 -9.07 16.15
N ALA A 149 -10.60 -8.24 15.53
CA ALA A 149 -9.95 -7.11 16.17
C ALA A 149 -10.96 -6.04 16.63
N VAL A 150 -12.01 -5.79 15.84
CA VAL A 150 -13.15 -4.92 16.22
C VAL A 150 -13.89 -5.47 17.44
N GLN A 151 -14.07 -6.78 17.53
CA GLN A 151 -14.75 -7.44 18.64
C GLN A 151 -13.90 -7.53 19.92
N GLN A 152 -12.56 -7.43 19.81
CA GLN A 152 -11.61 -7.69 20.91
C GLN A 152 -10.97 -6.44 21.55
N GLY A 153 -11.20 -5.18 21.12
CA GLY A 153 -10.47 -4.04 21.74
C GLY A 153 -11.05 -2.63 21.65
N GLY A 154 -11.01 -1.93 22.79
CA GLY A 154 -11.34 -0.50 23.01
C GLY A 154 -10.37 0.52 22.36
N ALA A 155 -10.13 1.67 23.01
CA ALA A 155 -9.63 2.95 22.45
C ALA A 155 -8.46 2.91 21.41
N ALA A 156 -7.52 1.95 21.46
CA ALA A 156 -6.47 1.80 20.44
C ALA A 156 -7.00 1.18 19.12
N GLY A 157 -8.05 0.37 19.20
CA GLY A 157 -8.82 -0.13 18.07
C GLY A 157 -9.59 0.97 17.35
N GLN A 158 -10.08 2.00 18.05
CA GLN A 158 -10.86 3.09 17.44
C GLN A 158 -10.06 3.90 16.39
N VAL A 159 -8.75 4.09 16.58
CA VAL A 159 -7.89 4.80 15.61
C VAL A 159 -7.64 3.93 14.37
N LYS A 160 -7.47 2.60 14.53
CA LYS A 160 -7.37 1.64 13.41
C LYS A 160 -8.71 1.42 12.68
N LEU A 161 -9.82 1.39 13.41
CA LEU A 161 -11.16 1.29 12.86
C LEU A 161 -11.56 2.55 12.10
N GLY A 162 -11.11 3.73 12.53
CA GLY A 162 -11.49 5.01 11.92
C GLY A 162 -11.01 5.17 10.47
N TRP A 163 -9.93 4.50 10.07
CA TRP A 163 -9.48 4.47 8.68
C TRP A 163 -10.07 3.28 7.90
N MET A 164 -10.18 2.09 8.52
CA MET A 164 -10.80 0.90 7.90
C MET A 164 -12.28 1.11 7.55
N ARG A 165 -13.04 1.82 8.41
CA ARG A 165 -14.46 2.10 8.20
C ARG A 165 -14.72 3.10 7.06
N ARG A 166 -13.72 3.89 6.66
CA ARG A 166 -13.78 4.79 5.48
C ARG A 166 -13.45 4.09 4.17
N LEU A 167 -12.72 2.97 4.22
CA LEU A 167 -12.35 2.17 3.04
C LEU A 167 -13.36 1.08 2.69
N PHE A 168 -13.99 0.47 3.70
CA PHE A 168 -14.91 -0.67 3.51
C PHE A 168 -16.35 -0.38 3.95
N GLY A 169 -16.64 0.85 4.40
CA GLY A 169 -17.97 1.29 4.80
C GLY A 169 -18.62 2.16 3.73
N GLY A 170 -19.23 1.51 2.74
CA GLY A 170 -20.32 2.04 1.92
C GLY A 170 -21.57 1.21 2.18
#